data_AF-A0A920W9F0-F1
#
_entry.id   AF-A0A920W9F0-F1
#
_cell.length_a   1.000
_cell.length_b   1.000
_cell.length_c   1.000
_cell.angle_alpha   90.00
_cell.angle_beta   90.00
_cell.angle_gamma   90.00
#
_symmetry.space_group_name_H-M   'P 1'
#
loop_
_entity.id
_entity.type
_entity.pdbx_description
1 polymer ?
#
loop_
_entity_poly.entity_id
_entity_poly.type
_entity_poly.pdbx_seq_one_letter_code
_entity_poly.pdbx_strand_id
1 'polypeptide(L)'
;MEFRRISNLPPYVFTIIDSLKVERRRDGADVIDLGFGNPDIPSPATAVTKLSEAAENDRNQGIRPVGVYPSFEKRLQICISANGVFHWIRKAK
;
A
#
# COMPACT_ATOMS: atom_id res chain seq x y z
N MET A 1 32.80 -11.11 -1.47
CA MET A 1 31.84 -11.34 -0.38
C MET A 1 30.51 -11.68 -1.03
N GLU A 2 30.13 -12.94 -1.07
CA GLU A 2 28.89 -13.39 -1.73
C GLU A 2 27.72 -13.37 -0.73
N PHE A 3 26.71 -12.54 -0.99
CA PHE A 3 25.52 -12.41 -0.12
C PHE A 3 24.50 -13.50 -0.45
N ARG A 4 24.66 -14.69 0.15
CA ARG A 4 23.82 -15.90 -0.07
C ARG A 4 22.29 -15.69 -0.02
N ARG A 5 21.80 -14.65 0.68
CA ARG A 5 20.36 -14.33 0.76
C ARG A 5 19.82 -13.60 -0.47
N ILE A 6 20.64 -12.76 -1.10
CA ILE A 6 20.24 -11.97 -2.27
C ILE A 6 20.17 -12.89 -3.49
N SER A 7 21.13 -13.81 -3.62
CA SER A 7 21.18 -14.78 -4.73
C SER A 7 20.09 -15.85 -4.68
N ASN A 8 19.41 -16.04 -3.54
CA ASN A 8 18.34 -17.01 -3.37
C ASN A 8 16.92 -16.39 -3.39
N LEU A 9 16.80 -15.09 -3.64
CA LEU A 9 15.49 -14.46 -3.72
C LEU A 9 14.79 -14.92 -5.00
N PRO A 10 13.59 -15.54 -4.92
CA PRO A 10 12.87 -15.91 -6.12
C PRO A 10 12.54 -14.66 -6.95
N PRO A 11 12.56 -14.76 -8.29
CA PRO A 11 12.19 -13.64 -9.14
C PRO A 11 10.77 -13.21 -8.81
N TYR A 12 10.55 -11.89 -8.72
CA TYR A 12 9.22 -11.34 -8.47
C TYR A 12 8.35 -11.56 -9.72
N VAL A 13 7.54 -12.62 -9.70
CA VAL A 13 6.77 -13.10 -10.86
C VAL A 13 5.94 -12.00 -11.52
N PHE A 14 5.43 -11.05 -10.74
CA PHE A 14 4.63 -9.95 -11.25
C PHE A 14 5.43 -8.94 -12.09
N THR A 15 6.74 -8.76 -11.91
CA THR A 15 7.52 -7.87 -12.81
C THR A 15 7.55 -8.41 -14.24
N ILE A 16 7.63 -9.73 -14.40
CA ILE A 16 7.64 -10.41 -15.70
C ILE A 16 6.26 -10.25 -16.35
N ILE A 17 5.20 -10.52 -15.57
CA ILE A 17 3.81 -10.39 -16.03
C ILE A 17 3.49 -8.94 -16.43
N ASP A 18 3.93 -7.95 -15.65
CA ASP A 18 3.73 -6.54 -15.98
C ASP A 18 4.47 -6.12 -17.25
N SER A 19 5.69 -6.61 -17.45
CA SER A 19 6.44 -6.38 -18.69
C SER A 19 5.69 -6.93 -19.91
N LEU A 20 5.16 -8.15 -19.81
CA LEU A 20 4.35 -8.78 -20.86
C LEU A 20 3.03 -8.06 -21.10
N LYS A 21 2.36 -7.59 -20.03
CA LYS A 21 1.13 -6.79 -20.14
C LYS A 21 1.37 -5.48 -20.88
N VAL A 22 2.47 -4.80 -20.58
CA VAL A 22 2.84 -3.54 -21.26
C VAL A 22 3.13 -3.79 -22.74
N GLU A 23 3.86 -4.84 -23.08
CA GLU A 23 4.11 -5.23 -24.47
C GLU A 23 2.81 -5.51 -25.22
N ARG A 24 1.92 -6.33 -24.66
CA ARG A 24 0.63 -6.65 -25.30
C ARG A 24 -0.29 -5.44 -25.44
N ARG A 25 -0.27 -4.50 -24.48
CA ARG A 25 -0.98 -3.21 -24.61
C ARG A 25 -0.42 -2.36 -25.75
N ARG A 26 0.89 -2.37 -25.97
CA ARG A 26 1.53 -1.66 -27.10
C ARG A 26 1.18 -2.28 -28.45
N ASP A 27 1.01 -3.59 -28.49
CA ASP A 27 0.57 -4.33 -29.68
C ASP A 27 -0.94 -4.15 -29.97
N GLY A 28 -1.65 -3.35 -29.17
CA GLY A 28 -3.07 -3.06 -29.35
C GLY A 28 -4.02 -4.11 -28.77
N ALA A 29 -3.52 -5.06 -27.98
CA ALA A 29 -4.38 -6.00 -27.28
C ALA A 29 -5.07 -5.34 -26.07
N ASP A 30 -6.35 -5.66 -25.86
CA ASP A 30 -7.11 -5.24 -24.69
C ASP A 30 -6.72 -6.10 -23.48
N VAL A 31 -5.96 -5.52 -22.55
CA VAL A 31 -5.37 -6.23 -21.40
C VAL A 31 -6.01 -5.75 -20.10
N ILE A 32 -6.95 -6.54 -19.59
CA ILE A 32 -7.60 -6.37 -18.29
C ILE A 32 -6.71 -6.97 -17.20
N ASP A 33 -6.32 -6.15 -16.22
CA ASP A 33 -5.46 -6.55 -15.12
C ASP A 33 -6.26 -6.82 -13.85
N LEU A 34 -6.40 -8.10 -13.49
CA LEU A 34 -7.08 -8.55 -12.27
C LEU A 34 -6.08 -9.04 -11.21
N GLY A 35 -4.77 -8.77 -11.38
CA GLY A 35 -3.71 -9.44 -10.62
C GLY A 35 -3.40 -8.86 -9.24
N PHE A 36 -3.51 -7.54 -9.07
CA PHE A 36 -3.00 -6.86 -7.87
C PHE A 36 -4.06 -6.58 -6.79
N GLY A 37 -5.34 -6.52 -7.16
CA GLY A 37 -6.40 -6.13 -6.22
C GLY A 37 -6.27 -4.70 -5.69
N ASN A 38 -5.57 -3.83 -6.42
CA ASN A 38 -5.48 -2.41 -6.08
C ASN A 38 -6.85 -1.76 -6.35
N PRO A 39 -7.40 -1.00 -5.38
CA PRO A 39 -8.67 -0.32 -5.60
C PRO A 39 -8.51 0.80 -6.64
N ASP A 40 -9.40 0.83 -7.63
CA ASP A 40 -9.46 1.91 -8.63
C ASP A 40 -10.04 3.22 -8.07
N ILE A 41 -10.64 3.15 -6.88
CA ILE A 41 -11.27 4.29 -6.20
C ILE A 41 -10.24 5.16 -5.47
N PRO A 42 -10.43 6.48 -5.44
CA PRO A 42 -9.55 7.37 -4.69
C PRO A 42 -9.63 7.10 -3.18
N SER A 43 -8.53 7.39 -2.49
CA SER A 43 -8.49 7.37 -1.03
C SER A 43 -9.59 8.28 -0.44
N PRO A 44 -10.25 7.88 0.66
CA PRO A 44 -11.27 8.70 1.32
C PRO A 44 -10.73 10.09 1.70
N ALA A 45 -11.54 11.13 1.51
CA ALA A 45 -11.14 12.53 1.78
C ALA A 45 -10.61 12.72 3.21
N THR A 46 -11.20 12.02 4.20
CA THR A 46 -10.77 12.06 5.59
C THR A 46 -9.32 11.59 5.78
N ALA A 47 -8.88 10.57 5.04
CA ALA A 47 -7.50 10.09 5.11
C ALA A 47 -6.54 11.09 4.44
N VAL A 48 -6.93 11.65 3.29
CA VAL A 48 -6.14 12.66 2.58
C VAL A 48 -5.95 13.91 3.45
N THR A 49 -7.03 14.44 4.04
CA THR A 49 -6.96 15.63 4.91
C THR A 49 -6.07 15.38 6.13
N LYS A 50 -6.19 14.22 6.80
CA LYS A 50 -5.33 13.90 7.95
C LYS A 50 -3.86 13.71 7.58
N LEU A 51 -3.59 13.20 6.38
CA LEU A 51 -2.23 13.12 5.87
C LEU A 51 -1.65 14.52 5.63
N SER A 52 -2.41 15.43 5.01
CA SER A 52 -1.99 16.82 4.78
C SER A 52 -1.71 17.55 6.10
N GLU A 53 -2.64 17.50 7.07
CA GLU A 53 -2.45 18.08 8.41
C GLU A 53 -1.19 17.52 9.10
N ALA A 54 -0.91 16.22 8.93
CA ALA A 54 0.28 15.60 9.51
C ALA A 54 1.57 16.02 8.79
N ALA A 55 1.54 16.27 7.49
CA ALA A 55 2.70 16.69 6.71
C ALA A 55 3.12 18.15 7.02
N GLU A 56 2.14 19.02 7.29
CA GLU A 56 2.37 20.41 7.68
C GLU A 56 2.98 20.56 9.09
N ASN A 57 2.97 19.50 9.90
CA ASN A 57 3.54 19.53 11.23
C ASN A 57 5.06 19.30 11.18
N ASP A 58 5.85 20.33 11.48
CA ASP A 58 7.33 20.27 11.50
C ASP A 58 7.89 19.14 12.39
N ARG A 59 7.17 18.77 13.46
CA ARG A 59 7.57 17.66 14.35
C ARG A 59 7.52 16.30 13.65
N ASN A 60 6.83 16.19 12.52
CA ASN A 60 6.73 14.99 11.69
C ASN A 60 7.78 14.91 10.59
N GLN A 61 8.48 16.00 10.29
CA GLN A 61 9.47 16.06 9.22
C GLN A 61 10.86 15.58 9.68
N GLY A 62 11.14 15.60 10.98
CA GLY A 62 12.39 15.14 11.56
C GLY A 62 12.54 13.62 11.62
N ILE A 63 13.78 13.14 11.75
CA ILE A 63 14.09 11.73 12.00
C ILE A 63 13.48 11.31 13.33
N ARG A 64 12.67 10.26 13.31
CA ARG A 64 12.09 9.67 14.51
C ARG A 64 12.82 8.40 14.95
N PRO A 65 12.83 8.12 16.25
CA PRO A 65 13.25 6.80 16.75
C PRO A 65 12.37 5.69 16.15
N VAL A 66 13.00 4.58 15.83
CA VAL A 66 12.35 3.41 15.22
C VAL A 66 11.24 2.90 16.13
N GLY A 67 10.03 2.72 15.58
CA GLY A 67 8.91 2.10 16.31
C GLY A 67 8.09 3.03 17.20
N VAL A 68 8.17 4.36 17.05
CA VAL A 68 7.48 5.28 17.96
C VAL A 68 6.33 6.01 17.27
N TYR A 69 5.12 5.43 17.37
CA TYR A 69 3.84 6.13 17.13
C TYR A 69 2.76 5.69 18.13
N PRO A 70 2.84 6.12 19.40
CA PRO A 70 1.91 5.67 20.45
C PRO A 70 0.44 5.97 20.13
N SER A 71 0.17 7.09 19.44
CA SER A 71 -1.17 7.48 19.01
C SER A 71 -1.71 6.58 17.88
N PHE A 72 -0.85 6.16 16.96
CA PHE A 72 -1.23 5.28 15.85
C PHE A 72 -1.47 3.84 16.34
N GLU A 73 -0.58 3.31 17.18
CA GLU A 73 -0.73 1.97 17.78
C GLU A 73 -2.01 1.86 18.60
N LYS A 74 -2.29 2.87 19.44
CA LYS A 74 -3.53 2.91 20.22
C LYS A 74 -4.77 2.92 19.31
N ARG A 75 -4.71 3.65 18.18
CA ARG A 75 -5.81 3.71 17.21
C ARG A 75 -5.97 2.40 16.44
N LEU A 76 -4.87 1.75 16.06
CA LEU A 76 -4.88 0.42 15.45
C LEU A 76 -5.51 -0.61 16.38
N GLN A 77 -5.13 -0.61 17.67
CA GLN A 77 -5.68 -1.51 18.66
C GLN A 77 -7.20 -1.33 18.81
N ILE A 78 -7.70 -0.08 18.78
CA ILE A 78 -9.14 0.23 18.79
C ILE A 78 -9.81 -0.27 17.51
N CYS A 79 -9.21 -0.10 16.33
CA CYS A 79 -9.78 -0.57 15.07
C CYS A 79 -9.86 -2.10 15.00
N ILE A 80 -8.84 -2.79 15.51
CA ILE A 80 -8.77 -4.25 15.59
C ILE A 80 -9.84 -4.77 16.58
N SER A 81 -9.96 -4.14 17.75
CA SER A 81 -10.95 -4.56 18.76
C SER A 81 -12.40 -4.23 18.36
N ALA A 82 -12.61 -3.21 17.51
CA ALA A 82 -13.93 -2.77 17.09
C ALA A 82 -14.50 -3.50 15.85
N ASN A 83 -13.92 -4.62 15.38
CA ASN A 83 -14.31 -5.27 14.12
C ASN A 83 -14.29 -4.30 12.90
N GLY A 84 -13.45 -3.26 12.94
CA GLY A 84 -13.49 -2.14 12.00
C GLY A 84 -12.92 -2.43 10.60
N VAL A 85 -12.13 -3.50 10.46
CA VAL A 85 -11.57 -3.92 9.16
C VAL A 85 -12.68 -4.35 8.17
N PHE A 86 -13.78 -4.91 8.67
CA PHE A 86 -14.89 -5.35 7.83
C PHE A 86 -15.81 -4.21 7.35
N HIS A 87 -15.82 -3.06 8.03
CA HIS A 87 -16.71 -1.95 7.64
C HIS A 87 -16.26 -1.27 6.35
N TRP A 88 -14.95 -1.16 6.13
CA TRP A 88 -14.40 -0.54 4.92
C TRP A 88 -14.54 -1.46 3.70
N ILE A 89 -14.28 -2.77 3.85
CA ILE A 89 -14.43 -3.77 2.78
C ILE A 89 -15.90 -3.93 2.34
N ARG A 90 -16.88 -3.78 3.24
CA ARG A 90 -18.31 -3.89 2.88
C ARG A 90 -18.88 -2.70 2.09
N LYS A 91 -18.27 -1.51 2.18
CA LYS A 91 -18.78 -0.30 1.51
C LYS A 91 -18.31 -0.16 0.06
N ALA A 92 -17.40 -1.03 -0.39
CA ALA A 92 -16.88 -1.07 -1.76
C ALA A 92 -17.60 -2.11 -2.65
N LYS A 93 -18.88 -2.43 -2.36
CA LYS A 93 -19.73 -3.31 -3.16
C LYS A 93 -20.94 -2.55 -3.69
#